data_AF-A0A6L3X2P6-F1
#
_entry.id   AF-A0A6L3X2P6-F1
#
_cell.length_a   1.000
_cell.length_b   1.000
_cell.length_c   1.000
_cell.angle_alpha   90.00
_cell.angle_beta   90.00
_cell.angle_gamma   90.00
#
_symmetry.space_group_name_H-M   'P 1'
#
loop_
_entity.id
_entity.type
_entity.pdbx_description
1 polymer ?
#
loop_
_entity_poly.entity_id
_entity_poly.type
_entity_poly.pdbx_seq_one_letter_code
_entity_poly.pdbx_strand_id
1 'polypeptide(L)'
;SLLLGNVPARHQNNDGSVDIDTLFRIGRGRAPTGEPAAAAEMTKWFNTNYHYMVPEFVKGQQFKLTWTQLLDEVDEALALGHQVKPVLLGPVTYLWLGKVKGEQFDRLSLLNDILPVYKQVLIELGKRGIQWVQIDEPALVLELPQAWLDAFKPAYDAL
;
A
#
# COMPACT_ATOMS: atom_id res chain seq x y z
N SER A 1 -1.32 -2.22 1.10
CA SER A 1 -0.46 -3.14 1.87
C SER A 1 0.10 -4.27 1.02
N LEU A 2 -0.73 -5.10 0.37
CA LEU A 2 -0.23 -6.22 -0.47
C LEU A 2 0.68 -5.76 -1.62
N LEU A 3 0.40 -4.63 -2.28
CA LEU A 3 1.28 -4.11 -3.33
C LEU A 3 2.72 -3.92 -2.83
N LEU A 4 2.88 -3.44 -1.59
CA LEU A 4 4.18 -3.17 -0.97
C LEU A 4 4.79 -4.39 -0.25
N GLY A 5 4.16 -5.56 -0.32
CA GLY A 5 4.58 -6.73 0.46
C GLY A 5 4.41 -6.55 1.97
N ASN A 6 3.66 -5.54 2.40
CA ASN A 6 3.38 -5.30 3.81
C ASN A 6 2.24 -6.20 4.29
N VAL A 7 2.57 -7.45 4.59
CA VAL A 7 1.63 -8.47 5.08
C VAL A 7 1.95 -8.78 6.54
N PRO A 8 1.00 -8.62 7.48
CA PRO A 8 1.23 -9.03 8.87
C PRO A 8 1.65 -10.50 8.94
N ALA A 9 2.66 -10.83 9.76
CA ALA A 9 3.24 -12.17 9.84
C ALA A 9 2.19 -13.28 10.01
N ARG A 10 1.13 -13.03 10.79
CA ARG A 10 0.01 -13.95 11.03
C ARG A 10 -0.84 -14.29 9.79
N HIS A 11 -0.66 -13.59 8.68
CA HIS A 11 -1.42 -13.80 7.44
C HIS A 11 -0.55 -14.26 6.26
N GLN A 12 0.78 -14.28 6.45
CA GLN A 12 1.73 -14.70 5.41
C GLN A 12 1.61 -16.19 5.14
N ASN A 13 1.79 -16.57 3.87
CA ASN A 13 1.99 -17.98 3.50
C ASN A 13 3.38 -18.45 3.98
N ASN A 14 3.53 -19.75 4.23
CA ASN A 14 4.79 -20.33 4.72
C ASN A 14 5.97 -20.15 3.76
N ASP A 15 5.70 -20.07 2.46
CA ASP A 15 6.68 -19.83 1.40
C ASP A 15 6.90 -18.32 1.11
N GLY A 16 6.21 -17.44 1.84
CA GLY A 16 6.25 -15.99 1.66
C GLY A 16 5.52 -15.47 0.41
N SER A 17 4.76 -16.32 -0.28
CA SER A 17 3.88 -15.90 -1.38
C SER A 17 2.70 -15.06 -0.86
N VAL A 18 2.14 -14.24 -1.75
CA VAL A 18 0.93 -13.45 -1.49
C VAL A 18 -0.10 -13.81 -2.53
N ASP A 19 -1.25 -14.29 -2.08
CA ASP A 19 -2.35 -14.77 -2.92
C ASP A 19 -3.69 -14.14 -2.48
N ILE A 20 -4.77 -14.53 -3.16
CA ILE A 20 -6.12 -14.07 -2.84
C ILE A 20 -6.58 -14.53 -1.44
N ASP A 21 -6.11 -15.68 -0.98
CA ASP A 21 -6.41 -16.16 0.36
C ASP A 21 -5.71 -15.31 1.43
N THR A 22 -4.50 -14.82 1.15
CA THR A 22 -3.77 -13.83 1.96
C THR A 22 -4.58 -12.54 2.08
N LEU A 23 -5.10 -12.02 0.96
CA LEU A 23 -6.00 -10.85 0.94
C LEU A 23 -7.20 -11.05 1.87
N PHE A 24 -7.88 -12.20 1.77
CA PHE A 24 -9.05 -12.49 2.61
C PHE A 24 -8.69 -12.74 4.07
N ARG A 25 -7.55 -13.37 4.38
CA ARG A 25 -7.10 -13.53 5.77
C ARG A 25 -6.82 -12.18 6.42
N ILE A 26 -6.20 -11.24 5.71
CA ILE A 26 -6.05 -9.86 6.21
C ILE A 26 -7.43 -9.24 6.46
N GLY A 27 -8.35 -9.34 5.50
CA GLY A 27 -9.60 -8.60 5.58
C GLY A 27 -10.65 -9.17 6.54
N ARG A 28 -10.67 -10.49 6.76
CA ARG A 28 -11.72 -11.15 7.56
C ARG A 28 -11.21 -12.27 8.46
N GLY A 29 -9.88 -12.44 8.56
CA GLY A 29 -9.26 -13.40 9.47
C GLY A 29 -9.30 -14.87 9.01
N ARG A 30 -9.92 -15.16 7.86
CA ARG A 30 -10.05 -16.54 7.33
C ARG A 30 -10.16 -16.58 5.81
N ALA A 31 -9.64 -17.66 5.22
CA ALA A 31 -9.75 -18.00 3.81
C ALA A 31 -9.81 -19.54 3.65
N PRO A 32 -10.06 -20.08 2.45
CA PRO A 32 -10.03 -21.53 2.19
C PRO A 32 -8.71 -22.20 2.59
N THR A 33 -7.58 -21.52 2.39
CA THR A 33 -6.25 -21.98 2.82
C THR A 33 -5.64 -21.08 3.91
N GLY A 34 -4.62 -21.61 4.60
CA GLY A 34 -3.91 -20.94 5.68
C GLY A 34 -4.66 -20.98 7.01
N GLU A 35 -3.93 -20.67 8.09
CA GLU A 35 -4.49 -20.70 9.44
C GLU A 35 -5.38 -19.47 9.72
N PRO A 36 -6.56 -19.65 10.33
CA PRO A 36 -7.36 -18.53 10.81
C PRO A 36 -6.61 -17.69 11.84
N ALA A 37 -6.72 -16.37 11.73
CA ALA A 37 -6.11 -15.42 12.66
C ALA A 37 -7.01 -14.19 12.81
N ALA A 38 -6.77 -13.37 13.83
CA ALA A 38 -7.47 -12.09 13.94
C ALA A 38 -7.22 -11.23 12.69
N ALA A 39 -8.30 -10.73 12.08
CA ALA A 39 -8.23 -9.83 10.92
C ALA A 39 -7.43 -8.56 11.24
N ALA A 40 -7.00 -7.84 10.20
CA ALA A 40 -6.46 -6.51 10.37
C ALA A 40 -7.52 -5.55 10.92
N GLU A 41 -7.07 -4.53 11.65
CA GLU A 41 -7.95 -3.48 12.15
C GLU A 41 -8.59 -2.72 10.98
N MET A 42 -9.88 -2.43 11.10
CA MET A 42 -10.58 -1.51 10.20
C MET A 42 -10.95 -0.22 10.93
N THR A 43 -10.81 0.91 10.25
CA THR A 43 -11.30 2.20 10.74
C THR A 43 -11.89 3.04 9.61
N LYS A 44 -12.59 4.11 9.97
CA LYS A 44 -13.23 4.99 8.99
C LYS A 44 -12.21 5.65 8.07
N TRP A 45 -12.53 5.70 6.79
CA TRP A 45 -11.79 6.47 5.81
C TRP A 45 -12.17 7.95 5.93
N PHE A 46 -11.33 8.72 6.62
CA PHE A 46 -11.52 10.14 6.90
C PHE A 46 -12.93 10.42 7.48
N ASN A 47 -13.63 11.42 6.97
CA ASN A 47 -14.98 11.81 7.38
C ASN A 47 -16.10 11.08 6.62
N THR A 48 -15.77 9.98 5.93
CA THR A 48 -16.75 9.18 5.17
C THR A 48 -17.32 8.03 6.02
N ASN A 49 -18.33 7.34 5.47
CA ASN A 49 -18.82 6.08 6.04
C ASN A 49 -18.07 4.85 5.50
N TYR A 50 -17.09 5.03 4.60
CA TYR A 50 -16.24 3.95 4.12
C TYR A 50 -15.22 3.56 5.19
N HIS A 51 -14.75 2.31 5.16
CA HIS A 51 -13.75 1.80 6.09
C HIS A 51 -12.58 1.21 5.31
N TYR A 52 -11.37 1.40 5.82
CA TYR A 52 -10.16 0.82 5.25
C TYR A 52 -9.46 -0.08 6.26
N MET A 53 -8.62 -1.00 5.76
CA MET A 53 -7.74 -1.84 6.57
C MET A 53 -6.50 -1.03 6.96
N VAL A 54 -6.29 -0.84 8.25
CA VAL A 54 -5.16 -0.09 8.80
C VAL A 54 -3.86 -0.84 8.51
N PRO A 55 -2.89 -0.27 7.75
CA PRO A 55 -1.58 -0.90 7.55
C PRO A 55 -0.86 -1.11 8.89
N GLU A 56 -0.27 -2.28 9.08
CA GLU A 56 0.53 -2.60 10.27
C GLU A 56 2.01 -2.51 9.92
N PHE A 57 2.80 -1.83 10.75
CA PHE A 57 4.23 -1.65 10.53
C PHE A 57 5.03 -2.15 11.73
N VAL A 58 6.15 -2.80 11.47
CA VAL A 58 7.12 -3.21 12.49
C VAL A 58 8.48 -2.58 12.17
N LYS A 59 9.32 -2.42 13.19
CA LYS A 59 10.67 -1.86 13.01
C LYS A 59 11.51 -2.76 12.10
N GLY A 60 12.20 -2.17 11.13
CA GLY A 60 13.03 -2.91 10.16
C GLY A 60 12.23 -3.67 9.10
N GLN A 61 10.92 -3.39 8.95
CA GLN A 61 10.07 -3.95 7.91
C GLN A 61 10.71 -3.77 6.53
N GLN A 62 10.73 -4.85 5.76
CA GLN A 62 11.17 -4.83 4.37
C GLN A 62 9.95 -4.72 3.44
N PHE A 63 10.12 -4.00 2.33
CA PHE A 63 9.08 -3.81 1.32
C PHE A 63 9.57 -4.30 -0.03
N LYS A 64 8.67 -4.93 -0.78
CA LYS A 64 8.92 -5.42 -2.14
C LYS A 64 7.60 -5.47 -2.89
N LEU A 65 7.63 -5.31 -4.21
CA LEU A 65 6.43 -5.47 -5.03
C LEU A 65 5.97 -6.94 -4.99
N THR A 66 4.83 -7.24 -4.36
CA THR A 66 4.29 -8.63 -4.28
C THR A 66 2.91 -8.82 -4.86
N TRP A 67 2.13 -7.75 -5.05
CA TRP A 67 0.76 -7.85 -5.57
C TRP A 67 0.60 -6.94 -6.77
N THR A 68 0.48 -7.54 -7.95
CA THR A 68 0.51 -6.87 -9.25
C THR A 68 -0.85 -6.59 -9.84
N GLN A 69 -1.94 -6.81 -9.09
CA GLN A 69 -3.31 -6.64 -9.58
C GLN A 69 -3.52 -5.32 -10.35
N LEU A 70 -2.97 -4.20 -9.88
CA LEU A 70 -3.06 -2.93 -10.58
C LEU A 70 -2.47 -3.00 -12.01
N LEU A 71 -1.32 -3.65 -12.17
CA LEU A 71 -0.68 -3.84 -13.47
C LEU A 71 -1.49 -4.80 -14.35
N ASP A 72 -2.01 -5.87 -13.74
CA ASP A 72 -2.84 -6.86 -14.44
C ASP A 72 -4.14 -6.23 -14.96
N GLU A 73 -4.80 -5.39 -14.16
CA GLU A 73 -5.99 -4.62 -14.54
C GLU A 73 -5.69 -3.56 -15.62
N VAL A 74 -4.50 -2.96 -15.58
CA VAL A 74 -4.04 -2.06 -16.64
C VAL A 74 -3.85 -2.82 -17.95
N ASP A 75 -3.18 -3.97 -17.91
CA ASP A 75 -2.92 -4.80 -19.09
C ASP A 75 -4.24 -5.28 -19.71
N GLU A 76 -5.22 -5.67 -18.88
CA GLU A 76 -6.57 -6.02 -19.33
C GLU A 76 -7.26 -4.83 -20.03
N ALA A 77 -7.26 -3.65 -19.41
CA ALA A 77 -7.91 -2.47 -19.99
C ALA A 77 -7.26 -2.02 -21.31
N LEU A 78 -5.93 -2.10 -21.41
CA LEU A 78 -5.20 -1.80 -22.65
C LEU A 78 -5.53 -2.81 -23.75
N ALA A 79 -5.65 -4.10 -23.42
CA ALA A 79 -6.05 -5.13 -24.38
C ALA A 79 -7.48 -4.90 -24.93
N LEU A 80 -8.35 -4.26 -24.15
CA LEU A 80 -9.69 -3.83 -24.55
C LEU A 80 -9.70 -2.48 -25.31
N GLY A 81 -8.54 -1.86 -25.51
CA GLY A 81 -8.41 -0.59 -26.23
C GLY A 81 -8.76 0.65 -25.41
N HIS A 82 -8.80 0.55 -24.08
CA HIS A 82 -9.08 1.67 -23.19
C HIS A 82 -7.82 2.43 -22.80
N GLN A 83 -7.91 3.77 -22.83
CA GLN A 83 -6.91 4.62 -22.19
C GLN A 83 -7.26 4.78 -20.71
N VAL A 84 -6.39 4.29 -19.83
CA VAL A 84 -6.63 4.29 -18.39
C VAL A 84 -5.72 5.25 -17.65
N LYS A 85 -6.21 5.73 -16.50
CA LYS A 85 -5.46 6.51 -15.51
C LYS A 85 -5.40 5.71 -14.21
N PRO A 86 -4.35 4.90 -13.99
CA PRO A 86 -4.20 4.14 -12.75
C PRO A 86 -4.16 5.05 -11.52
N VAL A 87 -4.74 4.59 -10.42
CA VAL A 87 -4.79 5.33 -9.16
C VAL A 87 -4.00 4.57 -8.09
N LEU A 88 -3.09 5.28 -7.43
CA LEU A 88 -2.31 4.79 -6.31
C LEU A 88 -2.59 5.63 -5.08
N LEU A 89 -2.68 5.00 -3.91
CA LEU A 89 -2.60 5.74 -2.65
C LEU A 89 -1.16 6.22 -2.45
N GLY A 90 -0.96 7.51 -2.18
CA GLY A 90 0.35 8.11 -2.04
C GLY A 90 1.16 7.57 -0.86
N PRO A 91 2.50 7.56 -0.98
CA PRO A 91 3.39 6.94 0.00
C PRO A 91 3.30 7.59 1.38
N VAL A 92 3.11 8.92 1.45
CA VAL A 92 3.07 9.64 2.72
C VAL A 92 1.74 9.35 3.42
N THR A 93 0.61 9.46 2.72
CA THR A 93 -0.71 9.08 3.25
C THR A 93 -0.74 7.61 3.67
N TYR A 94 -0.15 6.70 2.89
CA TYR A 94 -0.11 5.28 3.26
C TYR A 94 0.55 5.05 4.62
N LEU A 95 1.70 5.68 4.88
CA LEU A 95 2.35 5.62 6.19
C LEU A 95 1.54 6.34 7.28
N TRP A 96 0.93 7.48 6.95
CA TRP A 96 0.11 8.24 7.90
C TRP A 96 -1.06 7.42 8.44
N LEU A 97 -1.73 6.68 7.56
CA LEU A 97 -2.91 5.86 7.85
C LEU A 97 -2.60 4.53 8.55
N GLY A 98 -1.33 4.15 8.70
CA GLY A 98 -0.95 2.92 9.38
C GLY A 98 -0.65 3.07 10.87
N LYS A 99 -0.39 1.93 11.51
CA LYS A 99 -0.05 1.83 12.93
C LYS A 99 1.17 0.94 13.15
N VAL A 100 1.95 1.30 14.16
CA VAL A 100 3.08 0.49 14.63
C VAL A 100 2.56 -0.69 15.46
N LYS A 101 3.15 -1.86 15.24
CA LYS A 101 2.98 -3.07 16.04
C LYS A 101 4.34 -3.48 16.64
N GLY A 102 4.33 -4.00 17.86
CA GLY A 102 5.55 -4.40 18.56
C GLY A 102 6.33 -3.20 19.10
N GLU A 103 7.64 -3.15 18.84
CA GLU A 103 8.52 -2.06 19.28
C GLU A 103 8.07 -0.72 18.67
N GLN A 104 7.97 0.33 19.50
CA GLN A 104 7.62 1.67 19.04
C GLN A 104 8.75 2.28 18.20
N PHE A 105 8.39 2.92 17.09
CA PHE A 105 9.29 3.69 16.24
C PHE A 105 8.50 4.75 15.45
N ASP A 106 9.20 5.70 14.84
CA ASP A 106 8.56 6.67 13.95
C ASP A 106 8.25 6.01 12.60
N ARG A 107 6.97 5.79 12.31
CA ARG A 107 6.53 5.20 11.05
C ARG A 107 6.90 6.02 9.82
N LEU A 108 7.13 7.33 9.94
CA LEU A 108 7.60 8.16 8.83
C LEU A 108 9.00 7.72 8.37
N SER A 109 9.81 7.12 9.25
CA SER A 109 11.15 6.62 8.90
C SER A 109 11.13 5.55 7.80
N LEU A 110 10.00 4.89 7.56
CA LEU A 110 9.82 3.87 6.52
C LEU A 110 9.66 4.46 5.11
N LEU A 111 9.57 5.79 4.98
CA LEU A 111 9.34 6.43 3.69
C LEU A 111 10.41 6.03 2.66
N ASN A 112 11.68 6.07 3.06
CA ASN A 112 12.78 5.68 2.18
C ASN A 112 12.75 4.20 1.80
N ASP A 113 12.12 3.34 2.61
CA ASP A 113 12.02 1.90 2.34
C ASP A 113 10.86 1.58 1.38
N ILE A 114 9.78 2.37 1.38
CA ILE A 114 8.62 2.15 0.48
C ILE A 114 8.79 2.80 -0.90
N LEU A 115 9.50 3.94 -0.99
CA LEU A 115 9.66 4.70 -2.23
C LEU A 115 10.25 3.87 -3.39
N PRO A 116 11.23 2.97 -3.20
CA PRO A 116 11.72 2.10 -4.25
C PRO A 116 10.63 1.24 -4.90
N VAL A 117 9.66 0.76 -4.10
CA VAL A 117 8.54 -0.05 -4.62
C VAL A 117 7.56 0.81 -5.42
N TYR A 118 7.25 2.02 -4.95
CA TYR A 118 6.43 2.96 -5.71
C TYR A 118 7.08 3.32 -7.06
N LYS A 119 8.39 3.62 -7.05
CA LYS A 119 9.16 3.88 -8.28
C LYS A 119 9.13 2.69 -9.23
N GLN A 120 9.28 1.47 -8.71
CA GLN A 120 9.16 0.26 -9.51
C GLN A 120 7.79 0.17 -10.20
N VAL A 121 6.69 0.43 -9.48
CA VAL A 121 5.34 0.42 -10.06
C VAL A 121 5.18 1.49 -11.14
N LEU A 122 5.66 2.72 -10.92
CA LEU A 122 5.59 3.80 -11.91
C LEU A 122 6.39 3.48 -13.18
N ILE A 123 7.58 2.87 -13.04
CA ILE A 123 8.38 2.38 -14.18
C ILE A 123 7.59 1.31 -14.96
N GLU A 124 6.96 0.37 -14.26
CA GLU A 124 6.15 -0.68 -14.91
C GLU A 124 4.92 -0.13 -15.63
N LEU A 125 4.28 0.90 -15.09
CA LEU A 125 3.20 1.62 -15.78
C LEU A 125 3.72 2.39 -17.00
N GLY A 126 4.87 3.05 -16.89
CA GLY A 126 5.51 3.75 -18.00
C GLY A 126 5.87 2.82 -19.17
N LYS A 127 6.35 1.60 -18.88
CA LYS A 127 6.63 0.57 -19.89
C LYS A 127 5.37 0.14 -20.68
N ARG A 128 4.19 0.29 -20.09
CA ARG A 128 2.88 0.00 -20.71
C ARG A 128 2.32 1.21 -21.49
N GLY A 129 3.07 2.31 -21.57
CA GLY A 129 2.63 3.52 -22.26
C GLY A 129 1.60 4.34 -21.48
N ILE A 130 1.45 4.12 -20.18
CA ILE A 130 0.55 4.92 -19.33
C ILE A 130 1.06 6.36 -19.24
N GLN A 131 0.20 7.30 -19.64
CA GLN A 131 0.54 8.73 -19.68
C GLN A 131 0.19 9.47 -18.39
N TRP A 132 -0.81 8.97 -17.66
CA TRP A 132 -1.32 9.62 -16.46
C TRP A 132 -1.43 8.63 -15.33
N VAL A 133 -0.85 8.98 -14.19
CA VAL A 133 -1.05 8.27 -12.92
C VAL A 133 -1.60 9.27 -11.91
N GLN A 134 -2.62 8.86 -11.18
CA GLN A 134 -3.13 9.63 -10.04
C GLN A 134 -2.53 9.05 -8.76
N ILE A 135 -1.89 9.91 -7.97
CA ILE A 135 -1.39 9.55 -6.64
C ILE A 135 -2.20 10.34 -5.61
N ASP A 136 -3.00 9.63 -4.83
CA ASP A 136 -3.91 10.22 -3.85
C ASP A 136 -3.19 10.49 -2.54
N GLU A 137 -3.05 11.76 -2.16
CA GLU A 137 -2.52 12.19 -0.85
C GLU A 137 -3.58 12.91 0.00
N PRO A 138 -4.69 12.25 0.37
CA PRO A 138 -5.75 12.87 1.15
C PRO A 138 -5.32 13.26 2.56
N ALA A 139 -4.19 12.76 3.08
CA ALA A 139 -3.66 13.23 4.37
C ALA A 139 -3.33 14.73 4.36
N LEU A 140 -3.10 15.34 3.19
CA LEU A 140 -2.83 16.78 3.05
C LEU A 140 -3.98 17.69 3.52
N VAL A 141 -5.20 17.17 3.65
CA VAL A 141 -6.35 17.94 4.15
C VAL A 141 -6.43 17.95 5.68
N LEU A 142 -5.49 17.29 6.36
CA LEU A 142 -5.41 17.21 7.82
C LEU A 142 -4.40 18.21 8.38
N GLU A 143 -4.48 18.43 9.70
CA GLU A 143 -3.42 19.11 10.45
C GLU A 143 -2.26 18.14 10.70
N LEU A 144 -1.31 18.10 9.77
CA LEU A 144 -0.14 17.24 9.86
C LEU A 144 1.00 17.94 10.63
N PRO A 145 1.78 17.20 11.45
CA PRO A 145 3.02 17.73 12.02
C PRO A 145 4.00 18.15 10.93
N GLN A 146 4.87 19.14 11.20
CA GLN A 146 5.78 19.71 10.21
C GLN A 146 6.64 18.65 9.51
N ALA A 147 7.17 17.68 10.24
CA ALA A 147 7.97 16.59 9.66
C ALA A 147 7.23 15.78 8.58
N TRP A 148 5.91 15.62 8.72
CA TRP A 148 5.08 14.94 7.72
C TRP A 148 4.80 15.82 6.51
N LEU A 149 4.58 17.12 6.71
CA LEU A 149 4.47 18.09 5.61
C LEU A 149 5.76 18.16 4.78
N ASP A 150 6.91 18.21 5.46
CA ASP A 150 8.22 18.28 4.83
C ASP A 150 8.59 16.99 4.08
N ALA A 151 7.95 15.87 4.41
CA ALA A 151 8.20 14.58 3.78
C ALA A 151 7.60 14.44 2.37
N PHE A 152 6.58 15.24 2.03
CA PHE A 152 5.96 15.18 0.69
C PHE A 152 6.96 15.57 -0.40
N LYS A 153 7.71 16.66 -0.22
CA LYS A 153 8.65 17.10 -1.25
C LYS A 153 9.68 16.03 -1.62
N PRO A 154 10.49 15.48 -0.69
CA PRO A 154 11.48 14.46 -1.05
C PRO A 154 10.83 13.16 -1.53
N ALA A 155 9.62 12.81 -1.07
CA ALA A 155 8.88 11.67 -1.60
C ALA A 155 8.60 11.83 -3.10
N TYR A 156 8.08 13.00 -3.50
CA TYR A 156 7.73 13.27 -4.89
C TYR A 156 8.92 13.64 -5.78
N ASP A 157 10.02 14.15 -5.22
CA ASP A 157 11.28 14.31 -5.96
C ASP A 157 11.90 12.93 -6.35
N ALA A 158 11.58 11.86 -5.61
CA ALA A 158 12.14 10.53 -5.81
C ALA A 158 11.37 9.64 -6.80
N LEU A 159 10.10 9.97 -7.06
CA LEU A 159 9.18 9.24 -7.95
C LEU A 159 9.31 9.72 -9.40
#